data_AF-A0A942UD24-F1
#
_entry.id   AF-A0A942UD24-F1
#
_cell.length_a   1.000
_cell.length_b   1.000
_cell.length_c   1.000
_cell.angle_alpha   90.00
_cell.angle_beta   90.00
_cell.angle_gamma   90.00
#
_symmetry.space_group_name_H-M   'P 1'
#
loop_
_entity.id
_entity.type
_entity.pdbx_description
1 polymer ?
#
loop_
_entity_poly.entity_id
_entity_poly.type
_entity_poly.pdbx_seq_one_letter_code
_entity_poly.pdbx_strand_id
1 'polypeptide(L)'
;MKYTQQIVFKSNISLWIIPENVYKIMRVSLAELAVNVKPYREIGACLIQKMSDFNFVTVLISHRHQGEVWYSGNSPIVSLLLDEHQYGWVMKPAPRETSDMRYVHYQKERMVRWYHFVDSAFTLQDMYAKLKLHYG
;
A
#
# COMPACT_ATOMS: atom_id res chain seq x y z
N MET A 1 3.01 18.27 11.99
CA MET A 1 2.71 17.84 10.60
C MET A 1 1.24 17.43 10.44
N LYS A 2 0.25 18.26 10.83
CA LYS A 2 -1.19 17.95 10.68
C LYS A 2 -1.97 18.97 9.83
N TYR A 3 -1.58 20.25 9.85
CA TYR A 3 -2.22 21.30 9.03
C TYR A 3 -2.22 21.04 7.52
N THR A 4 -1.20 20.34 6.99
CA THR A 4 -1.06 20.06 5.56
C THR A 4 -2.16 19.15 5.01
N GLN A 5 -2.65 18.19 5.80
CA GLN A 5 -3.69 17.25 5.36
C GLN A 5 -5.04 17.94 5.13
N GLN A 6 -5.40 18.92 5.96
CA GLN A 6 -6.61 19.71 5.75
C GLN A 6 -6.55 20.60 4.49
N ILE A 7 -5.37 21.12 4.15
CA ILE A 7 -5.17 21.90 2.91
C ILE A 7 -5.48 21.01 1.71
N VAL A 8 -4.93 19.78 1.68
CA VAL A 8 -5.20 18.79 0.63
C VAL A 8 -6.68 18.41 0.58
N PHE A 9 -7.33 18.12 1.71
CA PHE A 9 -8.77 17.79 1.70
C PHE A 9 -9.68 18.97 1.32
N LYS A 10 -9.21 20.23 1.39
CA LYS A 10 -9.94 21.43 0.90
C LYS A 10 -9.57 21.85 -0.54
N SER A 11 -8.53 21.26 -1.17
CA SER A 11 -7.84 21.80 -2.36
C SER A 11 -8.53 21.73 -3.75
N ASN A 12 -9.75 21.20 -3.87
CA ASN A 12 -10.43 20.84 -5.13
C ASN A 12 -9.74 19.79 -6.06
N ILE A 13 -8.41 19.60 -6.01
CA ILE A 13 -7.65 18.62 -6.80
C ILE A 13 -8.30 17.22 -6.72
N SER A 14 -8.37 16.45 -7.81
CA SER A 14 -8.85 15.05 -7.76
C SER A 14 -8.06 14.22 -6.74
N LEU A 15 -8.75 13.65 -5.74
CA LEU A 15 -8.12 12.83 -4.69
C LEU A 15 -8.64 11.40 -4.69
N TRP A 16 -7.70 10.47 -4.56
CA TRP A 16 -7.94 9.06 -4.32
C TRP A 16 -7.49 8.71 -2.90
N ILE A 17 -8.37 8.08 -2.13
CA ILE A 17 -8.12 7.64 -0.76
C ILE A 17 -8.06 6.12 -0.74
N ILE A 18 -6.91 5.58 -0.35
CA ILE A 18 -6.68 4.17 -0.06
C ILE A 18 -6.69 4.04 1.47
N PRO A 19 -7.76 3.53 2.10
CA PRO A 19 -7.81 3.36 3.55
C PRO A 19 -6.90 2.21 4.00
N GLU A 20 -6.50 2.22 5.27
CA GLU A 20 -5.54 1.26 5.85
C GLU A 20 -5.97 -0.22 5.65
N ASN A 21 -7.27 -0.51 5.71
CA ASN A 21 -7.78 -1.86 5.50
C ASN A 21 -7.58 -2.36 4.06
N VAL A 22 -7.56 -1.46 3.07
CA VAL A 22 -7.29 -1.79 1.65
C VAL A 22 -5.79 -1.85 1.39
N TYR A 23 -5.04 -0.90 1.96
CA TYR A 23 -3.58 -0.91 1.94
C TYR A 23 -3.01 -2.25 2.44
N LYS A 24 -3.59 -2.80 3.52
CA LYS A 24 -3.21 -4.09 4.11
C LYS A 24 -3.64 -5.34 3.31
N ILE A 25 -4.44 -5.21 2.25
CA ILE A 25 -4.72 -6.34 1.33
C ILE A 25 -3.44 -6.72 0.59
N MET A 26 -2.60 -5.73 0.27
CA MET A 26 -1.33 -5.92 -0.42
C MET A 26 -0.28 -6.51 0.53
N ARG A 27 -0.33 -7.82 0.71
CA ARG A 27 0.58 -8.59 1.55
C ARG A 27 1.39 -9.58 0.72
N VAL A 28 2.61 -9.84 1.14
CA VAL A 28 3.53 -10.80 0.52
C VAL A 28 4.22 -11.62 1.59
N SER A 29 4.50 -12.89 1.32
CA SER A 29 5.25 -13.74 2.26
C SER A 29 6.75 -13.74 1.98
N LEU A 30 7.58 -14.00 3.00
CA LEU A 30 9.01 -14.24 2.79
C LEU A 30 9.26 -15.40 1.80
N ALA A 31 8.45 -16.46 1.84
CA ALA A 31 8.57 -17.61 0.94
C ALA A 31 8.30 -17.22 -0.52
N GLU A 32 7.27 -16.42 -0.78
CA GLU A 32 6.91 -15.94 -2.11
C GLU A 32 7.99 -15.01 -2.69
N LEU A 33 8.59 -14.15 -1.86
CA LEU A 33 9.76 -13.36 -2.27
C LEU A 33 11.00 -14.26 -2.49
N ALA A 34 11.21 -15.28 -1.65
CA ALA A 34 12.33 -16.21 -1.79
C ALA A 34 12.26 -17.02 -3.10
N VAL A 35 11.07 -17.33 -3.59
CA VAL A 35 10.86 -18.00 -4.89
C VAL A 35 10.91 -17.01 -6.05
N ASN A 36 10.19 -15.88 -5.95
CA ASN A 36 9.94 -14.99 -7.11
C ASN A 36 10.84 -13.75 -7.18
N VAL A 37 11.75 -13.54 -6.22
CA VAL A 37 12.65 -12.37 -6.19
C VAL A 37 14.11 -12.76 -5.93
N LYS A 38 14.38 -13.66 -4.98
CA LYS A 38 15.76 -14.11 -4.66
C LYS A 38 16.61 -14.56 -5.86
N PRO A 39 16.06 -15.27 -6.88
CA PRO A 39 16.86 -15.72 -8.01
C PRO A 39 17.39 -14.59 -8.91
N TYR A 40 16.80 -13.39 -8.84
CA TYR A 40 17.03 -12.30 -9.80
C TYR A 40 18.11 -11.33 -9.29
N ARG A 41 19.36 -11.74 -9.53
CA ARG A 41 20.63 -11.02 -9.23
C ARG A 41 20.84 -10.67 -7.75
N GLU A 42 21.95 -9.99 -7.50
CA GLU A 42 22.37 -9.46 -6.20
C GLU A 42 21.29 -8.58 -5.53
N ILE A 43 20.50 -7.83 -6.31
CA ILE A 43 19.42 -6.98 -5.80
C ILE A 43 18.33 -7.85 -5.13
N GLY A 44 17.92 -8.93 -5.80
CA GLY A 44 16.94 -9.87 -5.24
C GLY A 44 17.47 -10.56 -3.98
N ALA A 45 18.71 -11.05 -4.00
CA ALA A 45 19.35 -11.66 -2.84
C ALA A 45 19.50 -10.68 -1.66
N CYS A 46 19.94 -9.45 -1.93
CA CYS A 46 20.13 -8.39 -0.93
C CYS A 46 18.80 -7.96 -0.27
N LEU A 47 17.71 -7.87 -1.04
CA LEU A 47 16.39 -7.56 -0.49
C LEU A 47 15.92 -8.65 0.48
N ILE A 48 16.04 -9.93 0.10
CA ILE A 48 15.67 -11.07 0.96
C ILE A 48 16.51 -11.10 2.23
N GLN A 49 17.83 -10.89 2.13
CA GLN A 49 18.71 -10.88 3.29
C GLN A 49 18.27 -9.78 4.27
N LYS A 50 18.09 -8.53 3.79
CA LYS A 50 17.65 -7.41 4.63
C LYS A 50 16.29 -7.64 5.29
N MET A 51 15.33 -8.25 4.58
CA MET A 51 14.01 -8.59 5.15
C MET A 51 14.09 -9.71 6.19
N SER A 52 14.96 -10.70 5.97
CA SER A 52 15.26 -11.76 6.94
C SER A 52 15.91 -11.19 8.20
N ASP A 53 16.98 -10.41 8.06
CA ASP A 53 17.71 -9.78 9.16
C ASP A 53 16.80 -8.88 10.00
N PHE A 54 15.98 -8.05 9.35
CA PHE A 54 15.03 -7.18 10.03
C PHE A 54 13.94 -7.96 10.77
N ASN A 55 13.50 -9.11 10.24
CA ASN A 55 12.58 -10.01 10.95
C ASN A 55 13.22 -10.59 12.21
N PHE A 56 14.43 -11.13 12.13
CA PHE A 56 15.15 -11.65 13.31
C PHE A 56 15.30 -10.59 14.40
N VAL A 57 15.62 -9.34 14.01
CA VAL A 57 15.70 -8.22 14.95
C VAL A 57 14.32 -7.87 15.53
N THR A 58 13.26 -7.75 14.72
CA THR A 58 11.96 -7.26 15.18
C THR A 58 11.12 -8.25 15.97
N VAL A 59 11.32 -9.57 15.80
CA VAL A 59 10.71 -10.60 16.65
C VAL A 59 11.03 -10.38 18.14
N LEU A 60 12.20 -9.82 18.46
CA LEU A 60 12.64 -9.54 19.83
C LEU A 60 12.07 -8.25 20.44
N ILE A 61 11.44 -7.37 19.64
CA ILE A 61 11.07 -6.01 20.07
C ILE A 61 9.63 -5.60 19.71
N SER A 62 8.90 -6.37 18.90
CA SER A 62 7.58 -5.96 18.41
C SER A 62 6.66 -7.11 18.04
N HIS A 63 5.56 -7.24 18.79
CA HIS A 63 4.45 -8.15 18.47
C HIS A 63 3.63 -7.73 17.22
N ARG A 64 4.02 -6.67 16.50
CA ARG A 64 3.24 -6.13 15.35
C ARG A 64 3.58 -6.78 14.01
N HIS A 65 4.64 -7.57 13.92
CA HIS A 65 5.06 -8.26 12.70
C HIS A 65 4.85 -9.76 12.87
N GLN A 66 4.16 -10.41 11.92
CA GLN A 66 3.84 -11.84 12.00
C GLN A 66 4.99 -12.75 11.56
N GLY A 67 6.24 -12.25 11.56
CA GLY A 67 7.46 -12.97 11.16
C GLY A 67 7.58 -13.28 9.67
N GLU A 68 6.51 -13.73 9.03
CA GLU A 68 6.54 -14.23 7.64
C GLU A 68 5.78 -13.35 6.65
N VAL A 69 4.85 -12.53 7.13
CA VAL A 69 3.94 -11.72 6.30
C VAL A 69 4.29 -10.23 6.37
N TRP A 70 4.48 -9.63 5.20
CA TRP A 70 4.82 -8.22 5.01
C TRP A 70 3.73 -7.48 4.24
N TYR A 71 3.32 -6.31 4.71
CA TYR A 71 2.48 -5.40 3.94
C TYR A 71 3.37 -4.62 2.95
N SER A 72 3.16 -4.83 1.65
CA SER A 72 3.96 -4.23 0.58
C SER A 72 3.53 -2.77 0.38
N GLY A 73 4.26 -1.86 1.04
CA GLY A 73 3.77 -0.55 1.45
C GLY A 73 3.12 0.32 0.36
N ASN A 74 3.90 1.03 -0.44
CA ASN A 74 3.35 1.96 -1.46
C ASN A 74 2.82 1.24 -2.72
N SER A 75 2.91 -0.09 -2.77
CA SER A 75 2.55 -0.92 -3.92
C SER A 75 1.08 -0.81 -4.36
N PRO A 76 0.07 -0.56 -3.48
CA PRO A 76 -1.29 -0.22 -3.92
C PRO A 76 -1.37 1.07 -4.74
N ILE A 77 -0.46 2.03 -4.54
CA ILE A 77 -0.44 3.27 -5.34
C ILE A 77 0.08 2.96 -6.75
N VAL A 78 1.15 2.17 -6.86
CA VAL A 78 1.70 1.73 -8.15
C VAL A 78 0.67 0.90 -8.92
N SER A 79 -0.01 -0.02 -8.22
CA SER A 79 -1.14 -0.81 -8.73
C SER A 79 -2.20 0.07 -9.37
N LEU A 80 -2.69 1.07 -8.63
CA LEU A 80 -3.76 1.99 -9.06
C LEU A 80 -3.36 2.94 -10.20
N LEU A 81 -2.06 3.13 -10.44
CA LEU A 81 -1.54 3.88 -11.59
C LEU A 81 -1.38 3.02 -12.85
N LEU A 82 -1.28 1.70 -12.71
CA LEU A 82 -1.20 0.74 -13.83
C LEU A 82 -2.60 0.31 -14.30
N ASP A 83 -3.50 0.05 -13.36
CA ASP A 83 -4.93 -0.16 -13.58
C ASP A 83 -5.68 0.59 -12.47
N GLU A 84 -6.64 1.47 -12.81
CA GLU A 84 -7.43 2.19 -11.81
C GLU A 84 -8.29 1.29 -10.92
N HIS A 85 -8.39 -0.01 -11.24
CA HIS A 85 -9.29 -1.00 -10.64
C HIS A 85 -10.72 -0.49 -10.67
N GLN A 86 -11.31 -0.47 -11.87
CA GLN A 86 -12.72 -0.12 -12.05
C GLN A 86 -13.59 -0.97 -11.11
N TYR A 87 -14.60 -0.34 -10.50
CA TYR A 87 -15.45 -0.92 -9.45
C TYR A 87 -14.75 -1.24 -8.11
N GLY A 88 -13.44 -1.01 -7.95
CA GLY A 88 -12.71 -1.13 -6.68
C GLY A 88 -12.88 0.07 -5.72
N TRP A 89 -13.67 1.06 -6.13
CA TRP A 89 -13.86 2.33 -5.42
C TRP A 89 -15.29 2.85 -5.53
N VAL A 90 -15.66 3.70 -4.57
CA VAL A 90 -16.90 4.49 -4.57
C VAL A 90 -16.59 5.96 -4.32
N MET A 91 -17.41 6.88 -4.86
CA MET A 91 -17.30 8.29 -4.50
C MET A 91 -17.85 8.50 -3.09
N LYS A 92 -17.04 9.08 -2.18
CA LYS A 92 -17.47 9.47 -0.83
C LYS A 92 -17.15 10.93 -0.55
N PRO A 93 -17.83 11.56 0.42
CA PRO A 93 -17.43 12.83 0.97
C PRO A 93 -15.97 12.87 1.41
N ALA A 94 -15.28 13.96 1.12
CA ALA A 94 -13.95 14.21 1.69
C ALA A 94 -14.05 14.29 3.24
N PRO A 95 -13.16 13.63 4.00
CA PRO A 95 -13.13 13.79 5.45
C PRO A 95 -12.62 15.19 5.82
N ARG A 96 -13.32 15.87 6.72
CA ARG A 96 -12.86 17.14 7.31
C ARG A 96 -12.55 16.96 8.77
N GLU A 97 -11.37 17.41 9.20
CA GLU A 97 -11.03 17.56 10.61
C GLU A 97 -11.59 18.89 11.16
N THR A 98 -12.19 18.87 12.35
CA THR A 98 -12.49 20.09 13.11
C THR A 98 -11.24 20.67 13.79
N SER A 99 -11.36 21.88 14.34
CA SER A 99 -10.40 22.43 15.33
C SER A 99 -10.06 21.44 16.44
N ASP A 100 -11.06 20.65 16.85
CA ASP A 100 -11.01 19.73 17.98
C ASP A 100 -10.54 18.32 17.56
N MET A 101 -9.90 18.21 16.38
CA MET A 101 -9.34 16.97 15.82
C MET A 101 -10.34 15.83 15.62
N ARG A 102 -11.63 16.13 15.43
CA ARG A 102 -12.66 15.13 15.09
C ARG A 102 -12.89 15.07 13.59
N TYR A 103 -13.02 13.86 13.05
CA TYR A 103 -13.45 13.64 11.67
C TYR A 103 -14.95 13.89 11.53
N VAL A 104 -15.30 14.75 10.57
CA VAL A 104 -16.67 15.00 10.13
C VAL A 104 -16.90 14.21 8.85
N HIS A 105 -17.88 13.31 8.91
CA HIS A 105 -18.33 12.50 7.78
C HIS A 105 -19.57 13.14 7.11
N TYR A 106 -20.00 12.60 5.97
CA TYR A 106 -21.26 12.95 5.29
C TYR A 106 -21.41 14.40 4.79
N GLN A 107 -20.30 15.11 4.52
CA GLN A 107 -20.34 16.41 3.84
C GLN A 107 -20.78 16.26 2.37
N LYS A 108 -21.46 17.25 1.79
CA LYS A 108 -21.88 17.21 0.36
C LYS A 108 -21.03 18.09 -0.56
N GLU A 109 -20.16 18.92 0.00
CA GLU A 109 -19.41 19.97 -0.71
C GLU A 109 -18.33 19.40 -1.63
N ARG A 110 -17.77 18.25 -1.27
CA ARG A 110 -16.62 17.67 -1.97
C ARG A 110 -16.66 16.15 -1.94
N MET A 111 -16.55 15.54 -3.11
CA MET A 111 -16.42 14.10 -3.27
C MET A 111 -14.98 13.70 -3.61
N VAL A 112 -14.55 12.53 -3.13
CA VAL A 112 -13.25 11.91 -3.38
C VAL A 112 -13.44 10.44 -3.73
N ARG A 113 -12.52 9.87 -4.51
CA ARG A 113 -12.54 8.45 -4.85
C ARG A 113 -12.06 7.65 -3.65
N TRP A 114 -12.92 6.82 -3.07
CA TRP A 114 -12.61 6.02 -1.89
C TRP A 114 -12.52 4.54 -2.25
N TYR A 115 -11.31 4.00 -2.21
CA TYR A 115 -11.07 2.60 -2.52
C TYR A 115 -11.56 1.67 -1.40
N HIS A 116 -12.11 0.53 -1.79
CA HIS A 116 -12.45 -0.60 -0.91
C HIS A 116 -11.81 -1.91 -1.38
N PHE A 117 -11.16 -1.93 -2.54
CA PHE A 117 -10.45 -3.08 -3.10
C PHE A 117 -9.27 -2.64 -3.98
N VAL A 118 -8.22 -3.46 -4.03
CA VAL A 118 -7.08 -3.40 -4.97
C VAL A 118 -6.66 -4.85 -5.22
N ASP A 119 -6.35 -5.22 -6.47
CA ASP A 119 -5.89 -6.56 -6.81
C ASP A 119 -4.40 -6.72 -6.49
N SER A 120 -4.15 -7.40 -5.37
CA SER A 120 -2.79 -7.74 -4.93
C SER A 120 -2.12 -8.79 -5.81
N ALA A 121 -2.87 -9.72 -6.41
CA ALA A 121 -2.31 -10.76 -7.26
C ALA A 121 -1.82 -10.16 -8.59
N PHE A 122 -2.64 -9.34 -9.25
CA PHE A 122 -2.23 -8.61 -10.46
C PHE A 122 -0.92 -7.82 -10.22
N THR A 123 -0.88 -7.06 -9.13
CA THR A 123 0.25 -6.19 -8.78
C THR A 123 1.53 -6.96 -8.48
N LEU A 124 1.45 -8.03 -7.67
CA LEU A 124 2.62 -8.83 -7.31
C LEU A 124 3.13 -9.64 -8.52
N GLN A 125 2.24 -10.22 -9.33
CA GLN A 125 2.62 -10.98 -10.52
C GLN A 125 3.25 -10.09 -11.60
N ASP A 126 2.74 -8.87 -11.83
CA ASP A 126 3.37 -7.88 -12.70
C ASP A 126 4.78 -7.50 -12.21
N MET A 127 4.96 -7.28 -10.90
CA MET A 127 6.27 -7.02 -10.30
C MET A 127 7.24 -8.21 -10.51
N TYR A 128 6.81 -9.45 -10.25
CA TYR A 128 7.62 -10.65 -10.47
C TYR A 128 7.97 -10.85 -11.94
N ALA A 129 7.02 -10.62 -12.86
CA ALA A 129 7.25 -10.69 -14.29
C ALA A 129 8.29 -9.65 -14.74
N LYS A 130 8.20 -8.39 -14.28
CA LYS A 130 9.18 -7.33 -14.55
C LYS A 130 10.57 -7.67 -14.01
N LEU A 131 10.67 -8.22 -12.80
CA LEU A 131 11.95 -8.67 -12.25
C LEU A 131 12.56 -9.78 -13.11
N LYS A 132 11.77 -10.78 -13.50
CA LYS A 132 12.23 -11.86 -14.39
C LYS A 132 12.65 -11.37 -15.77
N LEU A 133 11.89 -10.46 -16.39
CA LEU A 133 12.17 -9.94 -17.74
C LEU A 133 13.42 -9.05 -17.82
N HIS A 134 13.76 -8.33 -16.75
CA HIS A 134 14.87 -7.38 -16.75
C HIS A 134 16.12 -7.85 -15.98
N TYR A 135 15.98 -8.85 -15.10
CA TYR A 135 17.05 -9.32 -14.24
C TYR A 135 17.17 -10.86 -14.11
N GLY A 136 16.31 -11.63 -14.78
CA GLY A 136 16.45 -13.09 -14.93
C GLY A 136 17.41 -13.52 -16.02
#